data_AF-A0A0U5L3Y0-F1
#
_entry.id   AF-A0A0U5L3Y0-F1
#
_cell.length_a   1.000
_cell.length_b   1.000
_cell.length_c   1.000
_cell.angle_alpha   90.00
_cell.angle_beta   90.00
_cell.angle_gamma   90.00
#
_symmetry.space_group_name_H-M   'P 1'
#
loop_
_entity.id
_entity.type
_entity.pdbx_description
1 polymer ?
#
loop_
_entity_poly.entity_id
_entity_poly.type
_entity_poly.pdbx_seq_one_letter_code
_entity_poly.pdbx_strand_id
1 'polypeptide(L)'
;MFNAVKKLWQKEASDTSDYDAQAETLAQQLSLLEQKLAQTPRDGETQKKLLVHYNQAIKVFAKSRSHRDRIDPLFVKMDELRNIIRTTL
;
A
#
# COMPACT_ATOMS: atom_id res chain seq x y z
N MET A 1 11.78 12.01 11.37
CA MET A 1 10.52 11.89 12.15
C MET A 1 9.77 10.58 11.84
N PHE A 2 10.47 9.44 11.77
CA PHE A 2 9.94 8.13 11.34
C PHE A 2 9.60 7.16 12.50
N ASN A 3 9.79 7.59 13.76
CA ASN A 3 9.68 6.74 14.95
C ASN A 3 8.26 6.61 15.54
N ALA A 4 7.31 7.48 15.18
CA ALA A 4 5.91 7.39 15.66
C ALA A 4 5.10 6.34 14.88
N VAL A 5 5.39 6.16 13.59
CA VAL A 5 4.73 5.19 12.71
C VAL A 5 5.03 3.75 13.14
N LYS A 6 6.20 3.51 13.73
CA LYS A 6 6.69 2.18 14.10
C LYS A 6 6.15 1.65 15.43
N LYS A 7 5.59 2.50 16.30
CA LYS A 7 5.04 2.09 17.61
C LYS A 7 3.53 1.80 17.58
N LEU A 8 2.80 2.37 16.63
CA LEU A 8 1.38 2.07 16.38
C LEU A 8 1.18 0.73 15.68
N TRP A 9 2.22 0.22 15.00
CA TRP A 9 2.28 -1.12 14.41
C TRP A 9 2.35 -2.28 15.43
N GLN A 10 2.57 -2.00 16.73
CA GLN A 10 2.82 -3.04 17.74
C GLN A 10 1.58 -3.53 18.51
N LYS A 11 0.39 -2.93 18.33
CA LYS A 11 -0.84 -3.39 19.01
C LYS A 11 -1.70 -4.19 18.05
N GLU A 12 -1.14 -5.31 17.60
CA GLU A 12 -1.52 -6.07 16.41
C GLU A 12 -2.56 -7.19 16.66
N ALA A 13 -3.58 -7.08 17.53
CA ALA A 13 -4.21 -8.35 17.98
C ALA A 13 -5.67 -8.45 18.45
N SER A 14 -6.55 -7.44 18.41
CA SER A 14 -7.89 -7.62 19.05
C SER A 14 -9.08 -7.80 18.12
N ASP A 15 -9.32 -6.94 17.13
CA ASP A 15 -10.67 -6.89 16.53
C ASP A 15 -10.66 -6.77 15.01
N THR A 16 -11.44 -7.62 14.35
CA THR A 16 -11.63 -7.65 12.89
C THR A 16 -12.04 -6.32 12.26
N SER A 17 -12.60 -5.39 13.05
CA SER A 17 -12.96 -4.03 12.61
C SER A 17 -11.76 -3.10 12.38
N ASP A 18 -10.61 -3.34 13.03
CA ASP A 18 -9.43 -2.49 12.85
C ASP A 18 -8.75 -2.71 11.50
N TYR A 19 -8.92 -3.89 10.89
CA TYR A 19 -8.34 -4.17 9.58
C TYR A 19 -9.00 -3.37 8.46
N ASP A 20 -10.29 -3.04 8.56
CA ASP A 20 -10.98 -2.20 7.57
C ASP A 20 -10.48 -0.74 7.65
N ALA A 21 -10.35 -0.18 8.85
CA ALA A 21 -9.80 1.17 9.03
C ALA A 21 -8.33 1.26 8.60
N GLN A 22 -7.53 0.21 8.89
CA GLN A 22 -6.16 0.10 8.39
C GLN A 22 -6.10 -0.03 6.87
N ALA A 23 -7.02 -0.79 6.28
CA ALA A 23 -7.11 -0.95 4.84
C ALA A 23 -7.40 0.39 4.15
N GLU A 24 -8.33 1.17 4.71
CA GLU A 24 -8.69 2.49 4.19
C GLU A 24 -7.53 3.51 4.34
N THR A 25 -6.85 3.50 5.47
CA THR A 25 -5.64 4.32 5.68
C THR A 25 -4.53 3.96 4.69
N LEU A 26 -4.32 2.65 4.45
CA LEU A 26 -3.34 2.17 3.46
C LEU A 26 -3.76 2.54 2.04
N ALA A 27 -5.04 2.49 1.71
CA ALA A 27 -5.57 2.93 0.42
C ALA A 27 -5.31 4.43 0.19
N GLN A 28 -5.51 5.27 1.20
CA GLN A 28 -5.20 6.70 1.12
C GLN A 28 -3.69 6.95 0.95
N GLN A 29 -2.84 6.23 1.69
CA GLN A 29 -1.39 6.33 1.54
C GLN A 29 -0.93 5.88 0.15
N LEU A 30 -1.49 4.79 -0.37
CA LEU A 30 -1.25 4.32 -1.74
C LEU A 30 -1.67 5.38 -2.76
N SER A 31 -2.85 5.98 -2.63
CA SER A 31 -3.32 7.02 -3.54
C SER A 31 -2.41 8.25 -3.54
N LEU A 32 -1.88 8.67 -2.39
CA LEU A 32 -0.93 9.78 -2.29
C LEU A 32 0.41 9.44 -2.96
N LEU A 33 0.91 8.23 -2.74
CA LEU A 33 2.13 7.76 -3.37
C LEU A 33 1.94 7.59 -4.89
N GLU A 34 0.78 7.11 -5.33
CA GLU A 34 0.39 6.99 -6.75
C GLU A 34 0.36 8.38 -7.42
N GLN A 35 -0.26 9.38 -6.78
CA GLN A 35 -0.21 10.76 -7.28
C GLN A 35 1.22 11.29 -7.37
N LYS A 36 2.04 11.02 -6.35
CA LYS A 36 3.45 11.43 -6.35
C LYS A 36 4.24 10.74 -7.45
N LEU A 37 3.96 9.47 -7.71
CA LEU A 37 4.54 8.72 -8.80
C LEU A 37 4.03 9.21 -10.17
N ALA A 38 2.77 9.62 -10.28
CA ALA A 38 2.24 10.21 -11.51
C ALA A 38 2.94 11.55 -11.84
N GLN A 39 3.32 12.32 -10.82
CA GLN A 39 4.11 13.55 -10.98
C GLN A 39 5.58 13.25 -11.28
N THR A 40 6.15 12.21 -10.66
CA THR A 40 7.55 11.85 -10.82
C THR A 40 7.72 10.35 -11.12
N PRO A 41 7.33 9.90 -12.33
CA PRO A 41 7.28 8.46 -12.65
C PRO A 41 8.66 7.80 -12.74
N ARG A 42 9.73 8.61 -12.79
CA ARG A 42 11.13 8.18 -12.77
C ARG A 42 11.78 8.16 -11.38
N ASP A 43 11.04 8.49 -10.33
CA ASP A 43 11.56 8.44 -8.96
C ASP A 43 11.60 6.98 -8.45
N GLY A 44 12.77 6.35 -8.61
CA GLY A 44 13.03 4.99 -8.14
C GLY A 44 12.87 4.80 -6.63
N GLU A 45 13.00 5.86 -5.82
CA GLU A 45 12.75 5.79 -4.37
C GLU A 45 11.25 5.74 -4.07
N THR A 46 10.46 6.60 -4.74
CA THR A 46 9.00 6.59 -4.63
C THR A 46 8.43 5.27 -5.13
N GLN A 47 8.92 4.74 -6.26
CA GLN A 47 8.57 3.42 -6.78
C GLN A 47 8.78 2.29 -5.76
N LYS A 48 9.96 2.24 -5.11
CA LYS A 48 10.27 1.23 -4.09
C LYS A 48 9.39 1.37 -2.85
N LYS A 49 9.15 2.60 -2.38
CA LYS A 49 8.23 2.85 -1.25
C LYS A 49 6.82 2.36 -1.56
N LEU A 50 6.34 2.64 -2.77
CA LEU A 50 5.02 2.23 -3.23
C LEU A 50 4.86 0.70 -3.26
N LEU A 51 5.88 -0.03 -3.74
CA LEU A 51 5.91 -1.49 -3.72
C LEU A 51 5.82 -2.09 -2.30
N VAL A 52 6.50 -1.48 -1.32
CA VAL A 52 6.44 -1.94 0.07
C VAL A 52 5.03 -1.70 0.64
N HIS A 53 4.45 -0.52 0.41
CA HIS A 53 3.10 -0.20 0.83
C HIS A 53 2.04 -1.10 0.17
N TYR A 54 2.20 -1.42 -1.12
CA TYR A 54 1.31 -2.36 -1.82
C TYR A 54 1.33 -3.76 -1.21
N ASN A 55 2.51 -4.31 -0.96
CA ASN A 55 2.63 -5.61 -0.30
C ASN A 55 1.99 -5.63 1.09
N GLN A 56 2.09 -4.51 1.82
CA GLN A 56 1.50 -4.37 3.15
C GLN A 56 -0.03 -4.24 3.08
N ALA A 57 -0.55 -3.48 2.12
CA ALA A 57 -1.98 -3.37 1.85
C ALA A 57 -2.59 -4.73 1.47
N ILE A 58 -1.95 -5.51 0.60
CA ILE A 58 -2.42 -6.86 0.25
C ILE A 58 -2.53 -7.75 1.50
N LYS A 59 -1.54 -7.71 2.41
CA LYS A 59 -1.59 -8.48 3.67
C LYS A 59 -2.73 -8.06 4.59
N VAL A 60 -2.98 -6.76 4.72
CA VAL A 60 -4.08 -6.22 5.56
C VAL A 60 -5.44 -6.50 4.93
N PHE A 61 -5.56 -6.33 3.62
CA PHE A 61 -6.79 -6.58 2.88
C PHE A 61 -7.12 -8.07 2.85
N ALA A 62 -6.11 -8.96 2.81
CA ALA A 62 -6.31 -10.40 2.90
C ALA A 62 -6.85 -10.86 4.27
N LYS A 63 -6.54 -10.11 5.33
CA LYS A 63 -7.04 -10.33 6.70
C LYS A 63 -8.44 -9.75 6.91
N SER A 64 -8.82 -8.68 6.19
CA SER A 64 -10.18 -8.16 6.20
C SER A 64 -11.09 -8.98 5.28
N ARG A 65 -12.25 -9.43 5.79
CA ARG A 65 -13.27 -10.09 4.96
C ARG A 65 -13.96 -9.13 3.99
N SER A 66 -14.06 -7.84 4.34
CA SER A 66 -14.77 -6.81 3.55
C SER A 66 -13.90 -6.26 2.41
N HIS A 67 -12.57 -6.27 2.59
CA HIS A 67 -11.62 -5.71 1.64
C HIS A 67 -10.95 -6.75 0.72
N ARG A 68 -11.34 -8.04 0.82
CA ARG A 68 -10.82 -9.09 -0.06
C ARG A 68 -11.08 -8.82 -1.54
N ASP A 69 -12.26 -8.31 -1.88
CA ASP A 69 -12.63 -7.99 -3.27
C ASP A 69 -11.83 -6.80 -3.82
N ARG A 70 -11.22 -5.99 -2.95
CA ARG A 70 -10.33 -4.88 -3.33
C ARG A 70 -8.88 -5.31 -3.54
N ILE A 71 -8.52 -6.56 -3.25
CA ILE A 71 -7.15 -7.09 -3.45
C ILE A 71 -6.83 -7.20 -4.94
N ASP A 72 -7.75 -7.73 -5.74
CA ASP A 72 -7.55 -7.94 -7.18
C ASP A 72 -7.20 -6.64 -7.92
N PRO A 73 -7.98 -5.54 -7.80
CA PRO A 73 -7.60 -4.27 -8.42
C PRO A 73 -6.32 -3.67 -7.82
N LEU A 74 -5.98 -3.96 -6.57
CA LEU A 74 -4.69 -3.57 -5.97
C LEU A 74 -3.51 -4.27 -6.66
N PHE A 75 -3.65 -5.55 -6.98
CA PHE A 75 -2.62 -6.33 -7.67
C PHE A 75 -2.38 -5.79 -9.09
N VAL A 76 -3.43 -5.45 -9.83
CA VAL A 76 -3.31 -4.86 -11.17
C VAL A 76 -2.51 -3.57 -11.12
N LYS A 77 -2.87 -2.65 -10.22
CA LYS A 77 -2.11 -1.40 -10.06
C LYS A 77 -0.66 -1.62 -9.62
N MET A 78 -0.41 -2.60 -8.74
CA MET A 78 0.95 -2.96 -8.35
C MET A 78 1.76 -3.49 -9.54
N ASP A 79 1.16 -4.30 -10.40
CA ASP A 79 1.83 -4.83 -11.59
C ASP A 79 2.04 -3.77 -12.67
N GLU A 80 1.08 -2.85 -12.86
CA GLU A 80 1.27 -1.66 -13.71
C GLU A 80 2.45 -0.81 -13.21
N LEU A 81 2.53 -0.59 -11.90
CA LEU A 81 3.65 0.11 -11.29
C LEU A 81 4.97 -0.63 -11.55
N ARG A 82 4.97 -1.95 -11.38
CA ARG A 82 6.12 -2.81 -11.63
C ARG A 82 6.54 -2.77 -13.09
N ASN A 83 5.58 -2.67 -14.01
CA ASN A 83 5.83 -2.53 -15.44
C ASN A 83 6.47 -1.18 -15.76
N ILE A 84 5.95 -0.07 -15.19
CA ILE A 84 6.57 1.26 -15.31
C ILE A 84 8.01 1.24 -14.81
N ILE A 85 8.27 0.65 -13.63
CA ILE A 85 9.63 0.48 -13.09
C ILE A 85 10.51 -0.28 -14.08
N ARG A 86 10.01 -1.39 -14.62
CA ARG A 86 10.75 -2.29 -15.51
C ARG A 86 11.05 -1.67 -16.88
N THR A 87 10.16 -0.81 -17.40
CA THR A 87 10.39 -0.06 -18.65
C THR A 87 11.34 1.12 -18.47
N THR A 88 11.55 1.57 -17.23
CA THR A 88 12.39 2.73 -16.91
C THR A 88 13.84 2.36 -16.54
N LEU A 89 14.12 1.07 -16.33
CA LEU A 89 15.45 0.46 -16.15
C LEU A 89 16.11 0.18 -17.51
#